data_AF-A0A962WVA4-F1
#
_entry.id   AF-A0A962WVA4-F1
#
_cell.length_a   1.000
_cell.length_b   1.000
_cell.length_c   1.000
_cell.angle_alpha   90.00
_cell.angle_beta   90.00
_cell.angle_gamma   90.00
#
_symmetry.space_group_name_H-M   'P 1'
#
loop_
_entity.id
_entity.type
_entity.pdbx_description
1 polymer ?
#
loop_
_entity_poly.entity_id
_entity_poly.type
_entity_poly.pdbx_seq_one_letter_code
_entity_poly.pdbx_strand_id
1 'polypeptide(L)'
;EIQFYPGGVMGNDKSVLRKIRAGQLQGGVLTAGGLVALTPDIQLYSLPFLFRSFDEVDYVRERMDSLLINSLKREGFVSYGLMEGGFVYLMTQTPVTRVEELRQSKVWAPEGDSISQVAFEALGVSPILLPLSDVLTGLQTGMIETI
;
A
#
# COMPACT_ATOMS: atom_id res chain seq x y z
N GLU A 1 2.86 -16.66 -23.94
CA GLU A 1 1.68 -16.85 -23.07
C GLU A 1 1.99 -16.22 -21.71
N ILE A 2 1.02 -15.57 -21.07
CA ILE A 2 1.20 -14.91 -19.76
C ILE A 2 0.41 -15.70 -18.72
N GLN A 3 1.05 -16.11 -17.63
CA GLN A 3 0.40 -16.79 -16.51
C GLN A 3 0.30 -15.86 -15.30
N PHE A 4 -0.88 -15.84 -14.67
CA PHE A 4 -1.15 -15.00 -13.50
C PHE A 4 -1.20 -15.85 -12.23
N TYR A 5 -0.62 -15.33 -11.15
CA TYR A 5 -0.58 -15.96 -9.84
C TYR A 5 -1.23 -15.04 -8.79
N PRO A 6 -2.57 -15.02 -8.71
CA PRO A 6 -3.31 -14.13 -7.80
C PRO A 6 -3.27 -14.62 -6.34
N GLY A 7 -3.78 -13.81 -5.42
CA GLY A 7 -3.97 -14.21 -4.01
C GLY A 7 -2.68 -14.34 -3.19
N GLY A 8 -1.58 -13.74 -3.64
CA GLY A 8 -0.32 -13.76 -2.91
C GLY A 8 0.38 -15.13 -2.90
N VAL A 9 -0.01 -16.08 -3.77
CA VAL A 9 0.62 -17.42 -3.83
C VAL A 9 2.12 -17.37 -4.19
N MET A 10 2.58 -16.26 -4.79
CA MET A 10 4.00 -16.00 -5.05
C MET A 10 4.70 -15.18 -3.95
N GLY A 11 4.04 -14.95 -2.82
CA GLY A 11 4.49 -14.16 -1.68
C GLY A 11 4.01 -12.71 -1.74
N ASN A 12 4.41 -11.93 -0.73
CA ASN A 12 4.19 -10.49 -0.67
C ASN A 12 5.05 -9.71 -1.68
N ASP A 13 4.84 -8.40 -1.77
CA ASP A 13 5.54 -7.51 -2.72
C ASP A 13 7.06 -7.64 -2.69
N LYS A 14 7.66 -7.71 -1.48
CA LYS A 14 9.11 -7.91 -1.30
C LYS A 14 9.58 -9.24 -1.89
N SER A 15 8.80 -10.30 -1.71
CA SER A 15 9.11 -11.63 -2.26
C SER A 15 8.98 -11.64 -3.78
N VAL A 16 7.94 -11.02 -4.32
CA VAL A 16 7.72 -10.89 -5.77
C VAL A 16 8.85 -10.09 -6.41
N LEU A 17 9.24 -8.93 -5.86
CA LEU A 17 10.35 -8.12 -6.36
C LEU A 17 11.69 -8.90 -6.38
N ARG A 18 11.96 -9.68 -5.34
CA ARG A 18 13.16 -10.54 -5.27
C ARG A 18 13.13 -11.62 -6.35
N LYS A 19 11.98 -12.27 -6.57
CA LYS A 19 11.80 -13.28 -7.61
C LYS A 19 11.95 -12.68 -9.01
N ILE A 20 11.51 -11.44 -9.23
CA ILE A 20 11.74 -10.72 -10.49
C ILE A 20 13.24 -10.50 -10.71
N ARG A 21 13.96 -10.00 -9.71
CA ARG A 21 15.42 -9.80 -9.79
C ARG A 21 16.19 -11.11 -10.03
N ALA A 22 15.70 -12.23 -9.50
CA ALA A 22 16.28 -13.56 -9.70
C ALA A 22 15.87 -14.22 -11.03
N GLY A 23 15.02 -13.58 -11.85
CA GLY A 23 14.51 -14.13 -13.10
C GLY A 23 13.44 -15.23 -12.95
N GLN A 24 12.97 -15.47 -11.71
CA GLN A 24 11.93 -16.46 -11.42
C GLN A 24 10.52 -15.96 -11.76
N LEU A 25 10.32 -14.64 -11.77
CA LEU A 25 9.11 -13.97 -12.25
C LEU A 25 9.48 -12.92 -13.29
N GLN A 26 8.60 -12.65 -14.25
CA GLN A 26 8.84 -11.63 -15.29
C GLN A 26 8.13 -10.30 -14.98
N GLY A 27 7.25 -10.27 -13.97
CA GLY A 27 6.52 -9.07 -13.57
C GLY A 27 5.61 -9.31 -12.37
N GLY A 28 4.89 -8.28 -11.97
CA GLY A 28 3.92 -8.33 -10.88
C GLY A 28 3.11 -7.04 -10.78
N VAL A 29 1.96 -7.14 -10.13
CA VAL A 29 1.19 -5.97 -9.65
C VAL A 29 1.58 -5.79 -8.18
N LEU A 30 2.14 -4.63 -7.85
CA LEU A 30 2.75 -4.34 -6.56
C LEU A 30 2.09 -3.10 -5.95
N THR A 31 1.99 -3.05 -4.64
CA THR A 31 1.52 -1.85 -3.94
C THR A 31 2.59 -0.76 -3.97
N ALA A 32 2.18 0.49 -3.75
CA ALA A 32 3.10 1.61 -3.59
C ALA A 32 4.11 1.34 -2.45
N GLY A 33 3.64 0.81 -1.31
CA GLY A 33 4.47 0.41 -0.17
C GLY A 33 5.55 -0.62 -0.53
N GLY A 34 5.23 -1.59 -1.39
CA GLY A 34 6.19 -2.56 -1.91
C GLY A 34 7.31 -1.95 -2.76
N LEU A 35 7.07 -0.79 -3.38
CA LEU A 35 7.99 -0.10 -4.29
C LEU A 35 8.79 1.02 -3.62
N VAL A 36 8.50 1.37 -2.36
CA VAL A 36 9.15 2.49 -1.63
C VAL A 36 10.66 2.37 -1.60
N ALA A 37 11.20 1.16 -1.43
CA ALA A 37 12.64 0.94 -1.40
C ALA A 37 13.34 1.23 -2.74
N LEU A 38 12.60 1.28 -3.85
CA LEU A 38 13.08 1.61 -5.19
C LEU A 38 12.84 3.08 -5.50
N THR A 39 11.64 3.58 -5.22
CA THR A 39 11.24 4.95 -5.54
C THR A 39 10.27 5.48 -4.49
N PRO A 40 10.77 6.13 -3.42
CA PRO A 40 9.92 6.64 -2.34
C PRO A 40 8.80 7.58 -2.82
N ASP A 41 9.07 8.34 -3.89
CA ASP A 41 8.11 9.28 -4.50
C ASP A 41 6.79 8.62 -4.95
N ILE A 42 6.76 7.29 -5.12
CA ILE A 42 5.55 6.54 -5.47
C ILE A 42 4.44 6.66 -4.42
N GLN A 43 4.78 7.03 -3.19
CA GLN A 43 3.84 7.28 -2.10
C GLN A 43 3.21 8.68 -2.14
N LEU A 44 3.47 9.50 -3.16
CA LEU A 44 2.80 10.79 -3.36
C LEU A 44 1.28 10.69 -3.16
N TYR A 45 0.67 9.66 -3.75
CA TYR A 45 -0.78 9.43 -3.70
C TYR A 45 -1.29 8.91 -2.35
N SER A 46 -0.39 8.47 -1.47
CA SER A 46 -0.72 7.95 -0.14
C SER A 46 -0.73 9.04 0.94
N LEU A 47 -0.37 10.29 0.60
CA LEU A 47 -0.30 11.37 1.58
C LEU A 47 -1.68 11.68 2.18
N PRO A 48 -1.85 11.60 3.52
CA PRO A 48 -3.13 11.81 4.17
C PRO A 48 -3.68 13.21 3.88
N PHE A 49 -4.97 13.28 3.55
CA PHE A 49 -5.71 14.52 3.29
C PHE A 49 -5.16 15.40 2.14
N LEU A 50 -4.25 14.88 1.32
CA LEU A 50 -3.72 15.62 0.16
C LEU A 50 -4.81 15.86 -0.89
N PHE A 51 -5.67 14.88 -1.12
CA PHE A 51 -6.74 14.91 -2.12
C PHE A 51 -8.11 14.83 -1.46
N ARG A 52 -9.08 15.54 -2.04
CA ARG A 52 -10.48 15.58 -1.60
C ARG A 52 -11.47 15.03 -2.62
N SER A 53 -11.04 14.86 -3.87
CA SER A 53 -11.86 14.30 -4.94
C SER A 53 -11.01 13.55 -5.95
N PHE A 54 -11.65 12.69 -6.74
CA PHE A 54 -10.99 12.02 -7.88
C PHE A 54 -10.54 13.03 -8.94
N ASP A 55 -11.25 14.15 -9.13
CA ASP A 55 -10.83 15.20 -10.06
C ASP A 55 -9.46 15.81 -9.67
N GLU A 56 -9.18 15.99 -8.37
CA GLU A 56 -7.87 16.44 -7.90
C GLU A 56 -6.79 15.37 -8.12
N VAL A 57 -7.14 14.10 -7.92
CA VAL A 57 -6.24 12.96 -8.18
C VAL A 57 -5.88 12.92 -9.66
N ASP A 58 -6.88 12.93 -10.55
CA ASP A 58 -6.69 12.88 -12.01
C ASP A 58 -5.84 14.05 -12.50
N TYR A 59 -6.11 15.26 -12.03
CA TYR A 59 -5.32 16.45 -12.34
C TYR A 59 -3.83 16.26 -11.99
N VAL A 60 -3.52 15.67 -10.84
CA VAL A 60 -2.13 15.44 -10.43
C VAL A 60 -1.50 14.28 -11.20
N ARG A 61 -2.25 13.19 -11.45
CA ARG A 61 -1.77 12.02 -12.19
C ARG A 61 -1.32 12.35 -13.60
N GLU A 62 -2.04 13.23 -14.29
CA GLU A 62 -1.64 13.76 -15.61
C GLU A 62 -0.22 14.37 -15.62
N ARG A 63 0.24 14.88 -14.48
CA ARG A 63 1.52 15.59 -14.34
C ARG A 63 2.61 14.72 -13.69
N MET A 64 2.22 13.80 -12.82
CA MET A 64 3.16 13.08 -11.94
C MET A 64 3.39 11.63 -12.37
N ASP A 65 2.43 10.94 -13.00
CA ASP A 65 2.56 9.51 -13.34
C ASP A 65 3.79 9.25 -14.22
N SER A 66 4.06 10.13 -15.19
CA SER A 66 5.24 10.02 -16.05
C SER A 66 6.56 10.12 -15.27
N LEU A 67 6.62 10.97 -14.23
CA LEU A 67 7.82 11.11 -13.39
C LEU A 67 8.04 9.86 -12.54
N LEU A 68 6.97 9.32 -11.96
CA LEU A 68 6.99 8.11 -11.11
C LEU A 68 7.28 6.84 -11.91
N ILE A 69 6.73 6.70 -13.11
CA ILE A 69 7.05 5.57 -14.00
C ILE A 69 8.52 5.64 -14.44
N ASN A 70 9.02 6.84 -14.74
CA ASN A 70 10.41 7.03 -15.12
C ASN A 70 11.39 6.77 -13.95
N SER A 71 10.99 6.97 -12.69
CA SER A 71 11.83 6.58 -11.53
C SER A 71 11.94 5.07 -11.41
N LEU A 72 10.85 4.32 -11.58
CA LEU A 72 10.89 2.84 -11.65
C LEU A 72 11.80 2.35 -12.77
N LYS A 73 11.77 3.01 -13.93
CA LYS A 73 12.64 2.68 -15.08
C LYS A 73 14.12 2.84 -14.75
N ARG A 74 14.50 3.87 -13.98
CA ARG A 74 15.89 4.06 -13.53
C ARG A 74 16.35 2.94 -12.60
N GLU A 75 15.44 2.37 -11.82
CA GLU A 75 15.66 1.21 -10.96
C GLU A 75 15.62 -0.14 -11.71
N GLY A 76 15.51 -0.11 -13.03
CA GLY A 76 15.51 -1.31 -13.89
C GLY A 76 14.15 -1.97 -14.06
N PHE A 77 13.05 -1.31 -13.67
CA PHE A 77 11.69 -1.83 -13.80
C PHE A 77 10.90 -1.08 -14.88
N VAL A 78 10.31 -1.81 -15.81
CA VAL A 78 9.35 -1.23 -16.77
C VAL A 78 7.95 -1.35 -16.18
N SER A 79 7.29 -0.20 -15.95
CA SER A 79 5.90 -0.15 -15.54
C SER A 79 4.99 0.12 -16.74
N TYR A 80 3.83 -0.54 -16.77
CA TYR A 80 2.78 -0.35 -17.77
C TYR A 80 1.66 0.59 -17.33
N GLY A 81 1.82 1.22 -16.15
CA GLY A 81 0.86 2.17 -15.60
C GLY A 81 0.76 2.07 -14.09
N LEU A 82 0.12 3.07 -13.50
CA LEU A 82 -0.28 3.07 -12.10
C LEU A 82 -1.80 2.85 -12.03
N MET A 83 -2.22 2.05 -11.05
CA MET A 83 -3.63 1.77 -10.78
C MET A 83 -4.00 2.41 -9.43
N GLU A 84 -5.24 2.89 -9.30
CA GLU A 84 -5.74 3.36 -8.02
C GLU A 84 -6.73 2.36 -7.41
N GLY A 85 -6.74 2.30 -6.08
CA GLY A 85 -7.72 1.53 -5.29
C GLY A 85 -8.82 2.39 -4.68
N GLY A 86 -8.78 3.71 -4.87
CA GLY A 86 -9.68 4.68 -4.24
C GLY A 86 -9.12 5.31 -2.96
N PHE A 87 -9.99 6.03 -2.25
CA PHE A 87 -9.65 6.66 -0.96
C PHE A 87 -9.59 5.65 0.18
N VAL A 88 -8.72 5.93 1.16
CA VAL A 88 -8.58 5.13 2.38
C VAL A 88 -9.70 5.50 3.35
N TYR A 89 -10.33 4.49 3.92
CA TYR A 89 -11.34 4.61 4.97
C TYR A 89 -10.98 3.65 6.11
N LEU A 90 -11.10 4.13 7.35
CA LEU A 90 -11.03 3.25 8.51
C LEU A 90 -12.33 2.44 8.62
N MET A 91 -12.18 1.12 8.69
CA MET A 91 -13.28 0.18 8.88
C MET A 91 -13.10 -0.57 10.18
N THR A 92 -14.08 -0.46 11.07
CA THR A 92 -14.05 -1.01 12.43
C THR A 92 -15.26 -1.91 12.67
N GLN A 93 -15.12 -2.92 13.53
CA GLN A 93 -16.27 -3.77 13.95
C GLN A 93 -17.20 -3.06 14.95
N THR A 94 -16.66 -2.15 15.74
CA THR A 94 -17.40 -1.32 16.70
C THR A 94 -17.31 0.15 16.28
N PRO A 95 -18.34 0.97 16.53
CA PRO A 95 -18.26 2.40 16.25
C PRO A 95 -17.09 3.06 16.97
N VAL A 96 -16.26 3.78 16.22
CA VAL A 96 -15.19 4.62 16.73
C VAL A 96 -15.50 6.07 16.39
N THR A 97 -15.63 6.90 17.42
CA THR A 97 -16.00 8.32 17.29
C THR A 97 -14.92 9.27 17.79
N ARG A 98 -13.89 8.73 18.46
CA ARG A 98 -12.79 9.50 19.05
C ARG A 98 -11.46 8.79 18.82
N VAL A 99 -10.38 9.56 18.74
CA VAL A 99 -9.02 9.02 18.50
C VAL A 99 -8.60 8.10 19.64
N GLU A 100 -9.03 8.36 20.88
CA GLU A 100 -8.72 7.54 22.05
C GLU A 100 -9.22 6.10 21.92
N GLU A 101 -10.38 5.91 21.28
CA GLU A 101 -10.94 4.58 21.00
C GLU A 101 -10.12 3.86 19.92
N LEU A 102 -9.66 4.61 18.90
CA LEU A 102 -8.77 4.08 17.86
C LEU A 102 -7.42 3.62 18.43
N ARG A 103 -6.85 4.36 19.40
CA ARG A 103 -5.59 4.00 20.09
C ARG A 103 -5.66 2.67 20.83
N GLN A 104 -6.86 2.26 21.22
CA GLN A 104 -7.09 0.97 21.89
C GLN A 104 -7.34 -0.17 20.91
N SER A 105 -7.53 0.14 19.62
CA SER A 105 -7.80 -0.84 18.59
C SER A 105 -6.52 -1.41 17.98
N LYS A 106 -6.60 -2.65 17.51
CA LYS A 106 -5.55 -3.31 16.73
C LYS A 106 -5.65 -2.88 15.26
N VAL A 107 -5.21 -1.65 14.99
CA VAL A 107 -5.25 -1.04 13.66
C VAL A 107 -4.20 -1.65 12.76
N TRP A 108 -4.59 -2.12 11.59
CA TRP A 108 -3.68 -2.57 10.55
C TRP A 108 -3.14 -1.39 9.74
N ALA A 109 -1.88 -1.49 9.32
CA ALA A 109 -1.36 -0.70 8.19
C ALA A 109 -0.54 -1.60 7.25
N PRO A 110 -0.54 -1.33 5.93
CA PRO A 110 0.21 -2.14 4.98
C PRO A 110 1.71 -2.16 5.29
N GLU A 111 2.32 -3.35 5.21
CA GLU A 111 3.77 -3.48 5.32
C GLU A 111 4.48 -2.62 4.26
N GLY A 112 5.42 -1.77 4.69
CA GLY A 112 6.18 -0.89 3.80
C GLY A 112 5.51 0.46 3.51
N ASP A 113 4.26 0.65 3.95
CA ASP A 113 3.61 1.96 3.87
C ASP A 113 4.00 2.86 5.06
N SER A 114 5.19 3.45 4.95
CA SER A 114 5.72 4.42 5.92
C SER A 114 4.81 5.63 6.13
N ILE A 115 4.05 6.05 5.12
CA ILE A 115 3.17 7.21 5.21
C ILE A 115 2.00 6.92 6.15
N SER A 116 1.33 5.78 5.95
CA SER A 116 0.26 5.34 6.85
C SER A 116 0.78 5.08 8.27
N GLN A 117 1.96 4.47 8.40
CA GLN A 117 2.58 4.23 9.71
C GLN A 117 2.79 5.55 10.48
N VAL A 118 3.47 6.52 9.87
CA VAL A 118 3.76 7.82 10.51
C VAL A 118 2.47 8.57 10.83
N ALA A 119 1.46 8.49 9.96
CA ALA A 119 0.16 9.12 10.18
C ALA A 119 -0.54 8.56 11.43
N PHE A 120 -0.55 7.24 11.62
CA PHE A 120 -1.12 6.62 12.82
C PHE A 120 -0.31 6.93 14.07
N GLU A 121 1.02 6.86 14.00
CA GLU A 121 1.90 7.17 15.13
C GLU A 121 1.73 8.63 15.60
N ALA A 122 1.53 9.57 14.67
CA ALA A 122 1.24 10.97 14.98
C ALA A 122 -0.09 11.15 15.74
N LEU A 123 -1.03 10.22 15.58
CA LEU A 123 -2.29 10.17 16.33
C LEU A 123 -2.16 9.40 17.65
N GLY A 124 -0.99 8.84 17.96
CA GLY A 124 -0.74 7.99 19.12
C GLY A 124 -1.29 6.57 18.98
N VAL A 125 -1.58 6.14 17.75
CA VAL A 125 -1.99 4.78 17.41
C VAL A 125 -0.74 3.99 17.03
N SER A 126 -0.57 2.79 17.57
CA SER A 126 0.52 1.88 17.18
C SER A 126 0.00 0.84 16.18
N PRO A 127 0.16 1.05 14.86
CA PRO A 127 -0.40 0.15 13.87
C PRO A 127 0.37 -1.17 13.82
N ILE A 128 -0.35 -2.25 13.49
CA ILE A 128 0.20 -3.58 13.24
C ILE A 128 0.48 -3.70 11.74
N LEU A 129 1.77 -3.73 11.39
CA LEU A 129 2.22 -3.81 10.01
C LEU A 129 2.13 -5.25 9.51
N LEU A 130 1.26 -5.50 8.53
CA LEU A 130 1.12 -6.80 7.89
C LEU A 130 1.05 -6.66 6.37
N PRO A 131 1.59 -7.62 5.60
CA PRO A 131 1.35 -7.66 4.17
C PRO A 131 -0.14 -7.87 3.90
N LEU A 132 -0.62 -7.34 2.77
CA LEU A 132 -2.04 -7.44 2.38
C LEU A 132 -2.54 -8.89 2.31
N SER A 133 -1.67 -9.85 1.97
CA SER A 133 -1.99 -11.29 1.95
C SER A 133 -2.44 -11.85 3.30
N ASP A 134 -2.05 -11.21 4.40
CA ASP A 134 -2.23 -11.75 5.75
C ASP A 134 -3.40 -11.07 6.49
N VAL A 135 -4.02 -10.05 5.88
CA VAL A 135 -5.10 -9.26 6.50
C VAL A 135 -6.31 -10.12 6.85
N LEU A 136 -6.76 -10.99 5.95
CA LEU A 136 -7.92 -11.86 6.22
C LEU A 136 -7.68 -12.78 7.42
N THR A 137 -6.53 -13.45 7.45
CA THR A 137 -6.15 -14.30 8.59
C THR A 137 -5.96 -13.47 9.86
N GLY A 138 -5.39 -12.27 9.76
CA GLY A 138 -5.24 -11.34 10.87
C GLY A 138 -6.58 -10.94 11.49
N LEU A 139 -7.60 -10.69 10.67
CA LEU A 139 -8.97 -10.41 11.12
C LEU A 139 -9.61 -11.65 11.77
N GLN A 140 -9.49 -12.82 11.14
CA GLN A 140 -10.06 -14.07 11.66
C GLN A 140 -9.46 -14.50 13.02
N THR A 141 -8.18 -14.20 13.23
CA THR A 141 -7.47 -14.53 14.48
C THR A 141 -7.62 -13.46 15.56
N GLY A 142 -8.17 -12.29 15.22
CA GLY A 142 -8.21 -11.13 16.11
C GLY A 142 -6.84 -10.51 16.37
N MET A 143 -5.86 -10.78 15.50
CA MET A 143 -4.56 -10.09 15.51
C MET A 143 -4.74 -8.63 15.07
N ILE A 144 -5.64 -8.36 14.14
CA ILE A 144 -6.09 -7.01 13.75
C ILE A 144 -7.61 -6.94 13.85
N GLU A 145 -8.13 -5.75 14.10
CA GLU A 145 -9.57 -5.51 14.31
C GLU A 145 -10.10 -4.32 13.49
N THR A 146 -9.19 -3.47 13.02
CA THR A 146 -9.47 -2.26 12.23
C THR A 146 -8.56 -2.25 11.01
N ILE A 147 -9.12 -1.97 9.83
CA ILE A 147 -8.40 -1.83 8.56
C ILE A 147 -8.61 -0.46 7.93
#